data_AF-A0A962FYK1-F1
#
_entry.id   AF-A0A962FYK1-F1
#
_cell.length_a   1.000
_cell.length_b   1.000
_cell.length_c   1.000
_cell.angle_alpha   90.00
_cell.angle_beta   90.00
_cell.angle_gamma   90.00
#
_symmetry.space_group_name_H-M   'P 1'
#
loop_
_entity.id
_entity.type
_entity.pdbx_description
1 polymer ?
#
loop_
_entity_poly.entity_id
_entity_poly.type
_entity_poly.pdbx_seq_one_letter_code
_entity_poly.pdbx_strand_id
1 'polypeptide(L)'
;MDEQDQPPEWPPQPPPGEDEAFTLAQEQGGSSYHAEIDPAYAQGALEKLRGLIRGNGIDPDKVELKDFKGETLEFLCATKLELKTKISEKRQAGKVTGPQIVGSDAMMREAIAREKSKIMHNADVINRIRDVLLHRKDKGFNIHNELIKLPFLHKQFAHYEACNACKAKGAVPCVRCHGHGQEMCPRCHGNGFETCPQCNGNRQITGSQGKPHPCTYCHGQGKAQCRTCHQTRKIQCTVCRGRRTIPCKTCNGHAWNTHIAIVEIDAVGFFDYNRDALEERVVSVIEQLGPHLIDHVNARPVDMTGEGQAGKGQEEVYLPYLVHIPNGDALFTVEGEEVPAFIFGLQTLLIDMPPILEQIMEPGIKALEKAATGQGDAAGAVRQACAYKTLRLAVKAAMKLPPKKATLALLKNTEAGLSDESAEKLVHDAALALKNITSTPQRFGTALGVLLTAGFFILYFLVLRAQLPSTLPALPGGVPARLMADLLILATGGAMTLVLRSLFRKKALKRALGRLAG
;
A
#
# COMPACT_ATOMS: atom_id res chain seq x y z
N MET A 1 40.05 10.94 0.46
CA MET A 1 39.00 9.90 0.62
C MET A 1 38.09 10.43 1.71
N ASP A 2 36.95 11.05 1.40
CA ASP A 2 36.05 10.74 0.30
C ASP A 2 35.48 11.98 -0.38
N GLU A 3 35.40 11.84 -1.69
CA GLU A 3 34.86 12.74 -2.70
C GLU A 3 33.62 12.01 -3.22
N GLN A 4 32.41 12.45 -2.82
CA GLN A 4 31.11 12.19 -3.48
C GLN A 4 29.96 12.74 -2.63
N ASP A 5 29.55 13.97 -2.92
CA ASP A 5 28.16 14.45 -2.77
C ASP A 5 28.02 15.85 -3.42
N GLN A 6 28.22 15.92 -4.74
CA GLN A 6 27.76 17.06 -5.53
C GLN A 6 26.50 16.66 -6.31
N PRO A 7 25.42 17.46 -6.25
CA PRO A 7 24.25 17.25 -7.09
C PRO A 7 24.65 17.35 -8.57
N PRO A 8 23.98 16.64 -9.50
CA PRO A 8 24.30 16.71 -10.91
C PRO A 8 24.22 18.16 -11.40
N GLU A 9 25.34 18.70 -11.86
CA GLU A 9 25.39 19.97 -12.58
C GLU A 9 24.51 19.87 -13.83
N TRP A 10 23.64 20.86 -13.97
CA TRP A 10 22.76 21.02 -15.12
C TRP A 10 23.59 21.16 -16.41
N PRO A 11 23.14 20.60 -17.55
CA PRO A 11 23.73 20.97 -18.83
C PRO A 11 23.58 22.48 -19.05
N PRO A 12 24.55 23.13 -19.72
CA PRO A 12 24.51 24.57 -19.95
C PRO A 12 23.23 24.97 -20.67
N GLN A 13 22.71 26.15 -20.33
CA GLN A 13 21.55 26.70 -21.00
C GLN A 13 21.81 26.79 -22.52
N PRO A 14 20.86 26.34 -23.36
CA PRO A 14 20.96 26.46 -24.80
C PRO A 14 20.96 27.94 -25.26
N PRO A 15 21.45 28.23 -26.48
CA PRO A 15 21.69 29.59 -26.94
C PRO A 15 20.42 30.46 -27.00
N PRO A 16 20.58 31.80 -26.97
CA PRO A 16 19.48 32.76 -26.89
C PRO A 16 18.69 32.77 -28.20
N GLY A 17 17.62 31.98 -28.22
CA GLY A 17 16.60 31.88 -29.28
C GLY A 17 15.33 31.13 -28.82
N GLU A 18 15.36 30.44 -27.67
CA GLU A 18 14.25 29.64 -27.14
C GLU A 18 13.14 30.46 -26.47
N ASP A 19 13.42 31.68 -25.99
CA ASP A 19 12.40 32.57 -25.40
C ASP A 19 11.37 33.03 -26.45
N GLU A 20 11.74 33.08 -27.73
CA GLU A 20 10.81 33.37 -28.83
C GLU A 20 9.86 32.19 -29.10
N ALA A 21 10.33 30.94 -28.99
CA ALA A 21 9.51 29.73 -29.15
C ALA A 21 8.44 29.62 -28.04
N PHE A 22 8.81 29.98 -26.81
CA PHE A 22 7.89 30.07 -25.67
C PHE A 22 6.78 31.10 -25.90
N THR A 23 7.14 32.28 -26.42
CA THR A 23 6.19 33.37 -26.70
C THR A 23 5.26 33.00 -27.87
N LEU A 24 5.78 32.36 -28.92
CA LEU A 24 5.02 31.88 -30.08
C LEU A 24 4.08 30.70 -29.75
N ALA A 25 4.49 29.77 -28.88
CA ALA A 25 3.65 28.66 -28.39
C ALA A 25 2.44 29.16 -27.58
N GLN A 26 2.60 30.28 -26.88
CA GLN A 26 1.55 30.93 -26.10
C GLN A 26 0.55 31.70 -26.99
N GLU A 27 1.02 32.29 -28.09
CA GLU A 27 0.19 33.03 -29.06
C GLU A 27 -0.62 32.12 -30.02
N GLN A 28 -0.19 30.87 -30.25
CA GLN A 28 -0.78 29.98 -31.26
C GLN A 28 -1.65 28.83 -30.75
N GLY A 29 -1.92 28.74 -29.43
CA GLY A 29 -2.96 27.85 -28.92
C GLY A 29 -2.75 26.37 -29.23
N GLY A 30 -1.65 25.80 -28.72
CA GLY A 30 -1.45 24.34 -28.69
C GLY A 30 -0.74 23.75 -29.91
N SER A 31 0.13 24.51 -30.56
CA SER A 31 1.03 24.00 -31.60
C SER A 31 2.14 23.13 -31.01
N SER A 32 2.39 21.98 -31.63
CA SER A 32 3.65 21.24 -31.47
C SER A 32 4.70 21.83 -32.41
N TYR A 33 5.94 21.91 -31.94
CA TYR A 33 7.08 22.35 -32.74
C TYR A 33 8.01 21.17 -33.01
N HIS A 34 8.60 21.20 -34.21
CA HIS A 34 9.46 20.14 -34.70
C HIS A 34 10.85 20.73 -34.93
N ALA A 35 11.83 20.30 -34.14
CA ALA A 35 13.22 20.71 -34.29
C ALA A 35 14.06 19.60 -34.92
N GLU A 36 15.14 19.99 -35.61
CA GLU A 36 16.12 19.03 -36.13
C GLU A 36 16.72 18.19 -34.99
N ILE A 37 16.84 16.89 -35.23
CA ILE A 37 17.35 15.94 -34.25
C ILE A 37 18.84 15.69 -34.44
N ASP A 38 19.58 15.55 -33.34
CA ASP A 38 21.00 15.20 -33.39
C ASP A 38 21.19 13.83 -34.08
N PRO A 39 22.00 13.72 -35.15
CA PRO A 39 22.32 12.45 -35.79
C PRO A 39 22.89 11.38 -34.83
N ALA A 40 23.51 11.78 -33.72
CA ALA A 40 24.00 10.86 -32.68
C ALA A 40 22.87 10.12 -31.94
N TYR A 41 21.64 10.64 -31.97
CA TYR A 41 20.48 10.02 -31.32
C TYR A 41 20.19 8.62 -31.87
N ALA A 42 20.21 8.45 -33.19
CA ALA A 42 19.97 7.16 -33.84
C ALA A 42 21.07 6.13 -33.55
N GLN A 43 22.29 6.58 -33.22
CA GLN A 43 23.38 5.68 -32.82
C GLN A 43 23.12 5.03 -31.46
N GLY A 44 22.50 5.75 -30.51
CA GLY A 44 22.08 5.16 -29.23
C GLY A 44 21.08 4.01 -29.42
N ALA A 45 20.13 4.18 -30.34
CA ALA A 45 19.17 3.15 -30.71
C ALA A 45 19.86 1.93 -31.36
N LEU A 46 20.84 2.15 -32.23
CA LEU A 46 21.65 1.09 -32.84
C LEU A 46 22.41 0.29 -31.78
N GLU A 47 23.09 0.95 -30.84
CA GLU A 47 23.79 0.29 -29.74
C GLU A 47 22.86 -0.52 -28.86
N LYS A 48 21.65 -0.01 -28.60
CA LYS A 48 20.61 -0.71 -27.84
C LYS A 48 20.16 -1.99 -28.55
N LEU A 49 19.89 -1.92 -29.86
CA LEU A 49 19.55 -3.08 -30.68
C LEU A 49 20.69 -4.11 -30.72
N ARG A 50 21.94 -3.65 -30.88
CA ARG A 50 23.15 -4.50 -30.79
C ARG A 50 23.23 -5.21 -29.44
N GLY A 51 22.94 -4.52 -28.34
CA GLY A 51 22.88 -5.09 -26.99
C GLY A 51 21.78 -6.14 -26.79
N LEU A 52 20.65 -5.95 -27.48
CA LEU A 52 19.53 -6.89 -27.51
C LEU A 52 19.88 -8.19 -28.26
N ILE A 53 20.52 -8.05 -29.43
CA ILE A 53 20.94 -9.17 -30.28
C ILE A 53 22.15 -9.91 -29.69
N ARG A 54 23.03 -9.23 -28.97
CA ARG A 54 24.24 -9.80 -28.37
C ARG A 54 23.94 -11.07 -27.57
N GLY A 55 24.52 -12.18 -28.02
CA GLY A 55 24.39 -13.50 -27.40
C GLY A 55 23.13 -14.27 -27.80
N ASN A 56 22.38 -13.80 -28.81
CA ASN A 56 21.27 -14.51 -29.43
C ASN A 56 21.65 -15.14 -30.79
N GLY A 57 22.94 -15.30 -31.10
CA GLY A 57 23.38 -16.08 -32.28
C GLY A 57 23.74 -15.26 -33.52
N ILE A 58 23.44 -13.95 -33.52
CA ILE A 58 23.94 -13.00 -34.51
C ILE A 58 25.05 -12.14 -33.89
N ASP A 59 26.05 -11.83 -34.69
CA ASP A 59 27.13 -10.90 -34.33
C ASP A 59 26.58 -9.46 -34.32
N PRO A 60 26.65 -8.73 -33.18
CA PRO A 60 26.16 -7.35 -33.11
C PRO A 60 26.77 -6.41 -34.15
N ASP A 61 27.99 -6.68 -34.62
CA ASP A 61 28.65 -5.82 -35.59
C ASP A 61 28.02 -5.89 -36.99
N LYS A 62 27.24 -6.95 -37.27
CA LYS A 62 26.44 -7.08 -38.51
C LYS A 62 25.10 -6.33 -38.47
N VAL A 63 24.83 -5.61 -37.38
CA VAL A 63 23.64 -4.78 -37.24
C VAL A 63 24.03 -3.36 -37.62
N GLU A 64 23.37 -2.81 -38.63
CA GLU A 64 23.67 -1.49 -39.18
C GLU A 64 22.41 -0.62 -39.21
N LEU A 65 22.60 0.69 -39.09
CA LEU A 65 21.55 1.69 -39.30
C LEU A 65 21.59 2.11 -40.77
N LYS A 66 20.53 1.82 -41.53
CA LYS A 66 20.43 2.12 -42.96
C LYS A 66 19.86 3.51 -43.22
N ASP A 67 18.79 3.85 -42.50
CA ASP A 67 18.11 5.13 -42.64
C ASP A 67 17.52 5.58 -41.30
N PHE A 68 17.45 6.88 -41.10
CA PHE A 68 16.83 7.49 -39.92
C PHE A 68 16.18 8.81 -40.30
N LYS A 69 14.88 8.93 -39.99
CA LYS A 69 14.11 10.16 -40.13
C LYS A 69 13.42 10.45 -38.82
N GLY A 70 13.95 11.44 -38.10
CA GLY A 70 13.42 11.84 -36.81
C GLY A 70 13.44 13.35 -36.60
N GLU A 71 12.88 13.73 -35.47
CA GLU A 71 12.68 15.10 -35.04
C GLU A 71 12.61 15.16 -33.52
N THR A 72 12.85 16.35 -32.96
CA THR A 72 12.52 16.63 -31.56
C THR A 72 11.16 17.30 -31.51
N LEU A 73 10.17 16.60 -30.95
CA LEU A 73 8.86 17.16 -30.69
C LEU A 73 8.90 18.02 -29.44
N GLU A 74 8.36 19.22 -29.56
CA GLU A 74 8.17 20.15 -28.46
C GLU A 74 6.69 20.48 -28.33
N PHE A 75 6.12 20.27 -27.15
CA PHE A 75 4.71 20.59 -26.89
C PHE A 75 4.48 21.00 -25.44
N LEU A 76 3.38 21.73 -25.24
CA LEU A 76 2.89 22.13 -23.93
C LEU A 76 1.93 21.09 -23.37
N CYS A 77 2.10 20.76 -22.10
CA CYS A 77 1.15 19.96 -21.32
C CYS A 77 0.99 20.57 -19.92
N ALA A 78 -0.01 20.11 -19.17
CA ALA A 78 -0.21 20.54 -17.81
C ALA A 78 -0.61 19.38 -16.91
N THR A 79 -0.14 19.44 -15.67
CA THR A 79 -0.77 18.69 -14.58
C THR A 79 -1.87 19.55 -13.99
N LYS A 80 -3.11 19.13 -14.19
CA LYS A 80 -4.31 19.67 -13.58
C LYS A 80 -4.52 19.03 -12.21
N LEU A 81 -4.79 19.85 -11.20
CA LEU A 81 -5.14 19.39 -9.86
C LEU A 81 -6.58 19.73 -9.54
N GLU A 82 -7.34 18.71 -9.16
CA GLU A 82 -8.67 18.85 -8.59
C GLU A 82 -8.60 18.76 -7.06
N LEU A 83 -9.07 19.80 -6.37
CA LEU A 83 -9.07 19.84 -4.92
C LEU A 83 -10.25 19.02 -4.35
N LYS A 84 -9.95 18.00 -3.57
CA LYS A 84 -10.94 17.20 -2.85
C LYS A 84 -10.99 17.61 -1.38
N THR A 85 -12.17 18.03 -0.95
CA THR A 85 -12.43 18.40 0.44
C THR A 85 -12.98 17.21 1.21
N LYS A 86 -12.39 16.93 2.36
CA LYS A 86 -12.87 15.96 3.34
C LYS A 86 -13.24 16.69 4.62
N ILE A 87 -14.48 16.50 5.07
CA ILE A 87 -14.98 17.09 6.31
C ILE A 87 -15.21 15.95 7.30
N SER A 88 -14.64 16.07 8.49
CA SER A 88 -14.93 15.16 9.61
C SER A 88 -15.48 15.94 10.79
N GLU A 89 -16.58 15.44 11.35
CA GLU A 89 -17.26 16.06 12.47
C GLU A 89 -17.07 15.23 13.73
N LYS A 90 -16.77 15.90 14.84
CA LYS A 90 -16.70 15.27 16.16
C LYS A 90 -17.35 16.16 17.22
N ARG A 91 -17.93 15.51 18.22
CA ARG A 91 -18.52 16.18 19.38
C ARG A 91 -17.68 15.91 20.62
N GLN A 92 -17.40 16.95 21.38
CA GLN A 92 -16.63 16.87 22.62
C GLN A 92 -17.36 17.60 23.76
N ALA A 93 -17.31 17.03 24.97
CA ALA A 93 -17.82 17.70 26.15
C ALA A 93 -16.94 18.88 26.55
N GLY A 94 -17.58 19.99 26.92
CA GLY A 94 -16.93 21.24 27.28
C GLY A 94 -16.54 22.10 26.08
N LYS A 95 -15.92 23.24 26.39
CA LYS A 95 -15.40 24.19 25.41
C LYS A 95 -13.95 23.84 25.08
N VAL A 96 -13.62 23.80 23.79
CA VAL A 96 -12.25 23.57 23.31
C VAL A 96 -11.58 24.87 22.85
N THR A 97 -10.25 24.88 22.86
CA THR A 97 -9.40 25.94 22.32
C THR A 97 -8.67 25.43 21.06
N GLY A 98 -8.29 26.33 20.14
CA GLY A 98 -7.58 25.98 18.89
C GLY A 98 -8.41 26.20 17.63
N PRO A 99 -9.57 25.53 17.45
CA PRO A 99 -10.44 25.74 16.29
C PRO A 99 -10.97 27.18 16.21
N GLN A 100 -11.27 27.63 14.99
CA GLN A 100 -11.96 28.89 14.77
C GLN A 100 -13.40 28.78 15.27
N ILE A 101 -13.75 29.58 16.28
CA ILE A 101 -15.08 29.56 16.88
C ILE A 101 -16.08 30.30 16.00
N VAL A 102 -17.20 29.65 15.71
CA VAL A 102 -18.34 30.19 14.95
C VAL A 102 -19.62 30.10 15.79
N GLY A 103 -20.63 30.91 15.43
CA GLY A 103 -21.81 31.09 16.28
C GLY A 103 -22.80 29.92 16.29
N SER A 104 -22.87 29.15 15.21
CA SER A 104 -23.85 28.07 15.05
C SER A 104 -23.38 27.05 14.02
N ASP A 105 -24.08 25.92 13.94
CA ASP A 105 -23.87 24.90 12.91
C ASP A 105 -24.06 25.46 11.48
N ALA A 106 -25.07 26.32 11.27
CA ALA A 106 -25.28 26.99 9.98
C ALA A 106 -24.10 27.88 9.60
N MET A 107 -23.62 28.71 10.53
CA MET A 107 -22.45 29.56 10.32
C MET A 107 -21.17 28.74 10.12
N MET A 108 -21.08 27.54 10.70
CA MET A 108 -19.97 26.61 10.50
C MET A 108 -19.94 26.12 9.06
N ARG A 109 -21.06 25.65 8.52
CA ARG A 109 -21.16 25.22 7.11
C ARG A 109 -20.81 26.36 6.15
N GLU A 110 -21.31 27.56 6.41
CA GLU A 110 -20.93 28.73 5.62
C GLU A 110 -19.44 29.07 5.74
N ALA A 111 -18.85 28.95 6.93
CA ALA A 111 -17.42 29.20 7.13
C ALA A 111 -16.55 28.20 6.37
N ILE A 112 -16.95 26.93 6.34
CA ILE A 112 -16.29 25.88 5.54
C ILE A 112 -16.39 26.21 4.05
N ALA A 113 -17.57 26.59 3.56
CA ALA A 113 -17.76 26.97 2.15
C ALA A 113 -16.92 28.20 1.76
N ARG A 114 -16.89 29.24 2.63
CA ARG A 114 -16.04 30.42 2.45
C ARG A 114 -14.56 30.07 2.44
N GLU A 115 -14.11 29.17 3.31
CA GLU A 115 -12.71 28.75 3.35
C GLU A 115 -12.30 28.01 2.08
N LYS A 116 -13.15 27.11 1.57
CA LYS A 116 -12.92 26.42 0.30
C LYS A 116 -12.72 27.41 -0.83
N SER A 117 -13.61 28.40 -0.95
CA SER A 117 -13.51 29.44 -1.98
C SER A 117 -12.22 30.27 -1.83
N LYS A 118 -11.82 30.63 -0.60
CA LYS A 118 -10.58 31.39 -0.36
C LYS A 118 -9.32 30.65 -0.80
N ILE A 119 -9.24 29.36 -0.52
CA ILE A 119 -8.07 28.53 -0.86
C ILE A 119 -7.84 28.50 -2.37
N MET A 120 -8.92 28.44 -3.15
CA MET A 120 -8.86 28.37 -4.62
C MET A 120 -8.41 29.68 -5.27
N HIS A 121 -8.58 30.82 -4.59
CA HIS A 121 -8.26 32.15 -5.13
C HIS A 121 -7.02 32.78 -4.47
N ASN A 122 -6.31 32.03 -3.62
CA ASN A 122 -5.14 32.53 -2.91
C ASN A 122 -3.86 32.10 -3.63
N ALA A 123 -3.16 33.08 -4.23
CA ALA A 123 -1.93 32.86 -4.97
C ALA A 123 -0.83 32.20 -4.12
N ASP A 124 -0.68 32.58 -2.84
CA ASP A 124 0.32 31.98 -1.93
C ASP A 124 0.02 30.50 -1.69
N VAL A 125 -1.26 30.14 -1.57
CA VAL A 125 -1.68 28.75 -1.40
C VAL A 125 -1.39 27.96 -2.67
N ILE A 126 -1.72 28.50 -3.84
CA ILE A 126 -1.43 27.87 -5.13
C ILE A 126 0.08 27.65 -5.29
N ASN A 127 0.90 28.65 -4.98
CA ASN A 127 2.36 28.54 -5.05
C ASN A 127 2.89 27.47 -4.09
N ARG A 128 2.35 27.39 -2.87
CA ARG A 128 2.73 26.35 -1.92
C ARG A 128 2.31 24.95 -2.37
N ILE A 129 1.19 24.81 -3.08
CA ILE A 129 0.78 23.54 -3.71
C ILE A 129 1.78 23.18 -4.82
N ARG A 130 2.18 24.13 -5.67
CA ARG A 130 3.21 23.92 -6.69
C ARG A 130 4.53 23.48 -6.09
N ASP A 131 4.99 24.14 -5.03
CA ASP A 131 6.21 23.77 -4.34
C ASP A 131 6.16 22.31 -3.89
N VAL A 132 5.05 21.86 -3.31
CA VAL A 132 4.88 20.45 -2.92
C VAL A 132 5.01 19.51 -4.12
N LEU A 133 4.48 19.87 -5.30
CA LEU A 133 4.63 19.07 -6.50
C LEU A 133 6.06 19.05 -7.03
N LEU A 134 6.71 20.21 -7.11
CA LEU A 134 8.07 20.34 -7.63
C LEU A 134 9.11 19.62 -6.77
N HIS A 135 8.86 19.46 -5.47
CA HIS A 135 9.72 18.68 -4.57
C HIS A 135 9.51 17.15 -4.67
N ARG A 136 8.50 16.67 -5.40
CA ARG A 136 8.34 15.24 -5.67
C ARG A 136 9.43 14.76 -6.64
N LYS A 137 9.66 13.45 -6.65
CA LYS A 137 10.61 12.81 -7.59
C LYS A 137 10.21 13.05 -9.05
N ASP A 138 8.92 12.99 -9.35
CA ASP A 138 8.34 13.24 -10.67
C ASP A 138 8.12 14.73 -10.96
N LYS A 139 8.47 15.62 -10.02
CA LYS A 139 8.24 17.07 -10.07
C LYS A 139 6.78 17.46 -10.37
N GLY A 140 5.82 16.56 -10.11
CA GLY A 140 4.41 16.75 -10.45
C GLY A 140 4.05 16.47 -11.90
N PHE A 141 4.98 15.97 -12.73
CA PHE A 141 4.74 15.66 -14.13
C PHE A 141 3.99 14.33 -14.31
N ASN A 142 3.11 14.29 -15.31
CA ASN A 142 2.35 13.10 -15.72
C ASN A 142 1.66 12.31 -14.59
N ILE A 143 1.00 13.03 -13.68
CA ILE A 143 0.25 12.40 -12.58
C ILE A 143 -1.11 11.93 -13.09
N HIS A 144 -1.45 10.66 -12.83
CA HIS A 144 -2.73 10.06 -13.21
C HIS A 144 -3.54 9.58 -12.00
N ASN A 145 -4.59 10.32 -11.66
CA ASN A 145 -5.57 9.97 -10.62
C ASN A 145 -4.93 9.62 -9.26
N GLU A 146 -3.79 10.24 -8.94
CA GLU A 146 -3.09 10.06 -7.67
C GLU A 146 -3.58 11.08 -6.64
N LEU A 147 -3.84 10.63 -5.40
CA LEU A 147 -4.19 11.50 -4.28
C LEU A 147 -2.93 12.11 -3.65
N ILE A 148 -2.79 13.42 -3.79
CA ILE A 148 -1.69 14.21 -3.23
C ILE A 148 -2.14 14.83 -1.91
N LYS A 149 -1.42 14.50 -0.84
CA LYS A 149 -1.70 15.04 0.50
C LYS A 149 -1.17 16.45 0.64
N LEU A 150 -2.04 17.36 1.08
CA LEU A 150 -1.69 18.77 1.33
C LEU A 150 -1.86 19.08 2.82
N PRO A 151 -0.93 18.62 3.69
CA PRO A 151 -1.09 18.69 5.15
C PRO A 151 -1.16 20.11 5.69
N PHE A 152 -0.73 21.11 4.92
CA PHE A 152 -0.85 22.52 5.28
C PHE A 152 -2.25 23.11 5.00
N LEU A 153 -3.10 22.41 4.24
CA LEU A 153 -4.49 22.80 3.96
C LEU A 153 -5.46 22.05 4.87
N HIS A 154 -5.34 22.34 6.16
CA HIS A 154 -6.30 21.88 7.15
C HIS A 154 -6.79 23.06 7.98
N LYS A 155 -8.08 23.05 8.32
CA LYS A 155 -8.67 24.05 9.22
C LYS A 155 -9.75 23.43 10.07
N GLN A 156 -9.83 23.89 11.31
CA GLN A 156 -10.84 23.42 12.26
C GLN A 156 -11.79 24.57 12.58
N PHE A 157 -13.08 24.29 12.49
CA PHE A 157 -14.15 25.17 12.95
C PHE A 157 -14.85 24.51 14.12
N ALA A 158 -15.32 25.32 15.06
CA ALA A 158 -16.10 24.79 16.16
C ALA A 158 -17.19 25.75 16.60
N HIS A 159 -18.31 25.21 17.08
CA HIS A 159 -19.32 26.01 17.77
C HIS A 159 -19.70 25.35 19.10
N TYR A 160 -20.13 26.18 20.04
CA TYR A 160 -20.55 25.73 21.36
C TYR A 160 -22.07 25.59 21.40
N GLU A 161 -22.51 24.41 21.81
CA GLU A 161 -23.91 24.11 22.06
C GLU A 161 -24.13 24.01 23.58
N ALA A 162 -25.08 24.78 24.09
CA ALA A 162 -25.51 24.66 25.48
C ALA A 162 -26.06 23.26 25.74
N CYS A 163 -25.64 22.60 26.82
CA CYS A 163 -26.18 21.28 27.13
C CYS A 163 -27.64 21.40 27.58
N ASN A 164 -28.56 20.98 26.72
CA ASN A 164 -30.01 21.02 26.98
C ASN A 164 -30.41 20.23 28.24
N ALA A 165 -29.78 19.08 28.49
CA ALA A 165 -30.08 18.22 29.63
C ALA A 165 -29.82 18.89 30.99
N CYS A 166 -28.85 19.81 31.07
CA CYS A 166 -28.56 20.57 32.30
C CYS A 166 -28.81 22.06 32.17
N LYS A 167 -29.40 22.52 31.04
CA LYS A 167 -29.61 23.95 30.72
C LYS A 167 -28.35 24.79 30.95
N ALA A 168 -27.22 24.31 30.42
CA ALA A 168 -25.90 24.94 30.58
C ALA A 168 -25.40 25.13 32.04
N LYS A 169 -25.86 24.31 32.99
CA LYS A 169 -25.37 24.35 34.38
C LYS A 169 -24.26 23.36 34.69
N GLY A 170 -24.02 22.38 33.81
CA GLY A 170 -23.04 21.30 34.02
C GLY A 170 -23.48 20.24 35.03
N ALA A 171 -24.47 20.52 35.87
CA ALA A 171 -25.01 19.59 36.85
C ALA A 171 -26.53 19.50 36.74
N VAL A 172 -27.07 18.32 37.08
CA VAL A 172 -28.51 18.06 37.18
C VAL A 172 -28.89 17.72 38.63
N PRO A 173 -30.14 17.96 39.06
CA PRO A 173 -30.60 17.50 40.35
C PRO A 173 -30.32 16.00 40.53
N CYS A 174 -29.84 15.62 41.71
CA CYS A 174 -29.56 14.22 41.99
C CYS A 174 -30.85 13.41 41.90
N VAL A 175 -30.90 12.47 40.95
CA VAL A 175 -32.09 11.63 40.70
C VAL A 175 -32.49 10.79 41.92
N ARG A 176 -31.52 10.41 42.76
CA ARG A 176 -31.76 9.55 43.92
C ARG A 176 -32.41 10.26 45.10
N CYS A 177 -32.11 11.54 45.28
CA CYS A 177 -32.67 12.34 46.37
C CYS A 177 -33.49 13.53 45.89
N HIS A 178 -33.84 13.58 44.60
CA HIS A 178 -34.54 14.68 43.92
C HIS A 178 -34.01 16.09 44.27
N GLY A 179 -32.70 16.24 44.46
CA GLY A 179 -32.11 17.53 44.84
C GLY A 179 -32.10 17.87 46.33
N HIS A 180 -32.60 17.01 47.22
CA HIS A 180 -32.63 17.28 48.67
C HIS A 180 -31.28 17.04 49.38
N GLY A 181 -30.35 16.30 48.78
CA GLY A 181 -29.04 15.96 49.37
C GLY A 181 -29.10 14.87 50.45
N GLN A 182 -30.30 14.50 50.88
CA GLN A 182 -30.56 13.44 51.84
C GLN A 182 -31.59 12.47 51.27
N GLU A 183 -31.48 11.19 51.61
CA GLU A 183 -32.43 10.16 51.24
C GLU A 183 -33.02 9.49 52.49
N MET A 184 -34.19 8.88 52.35
CA MET A 184 -34.79 8.12 53.44
C MET A 184 -33.85 6.99 53.85
N CYS A 185 -33.63 6.81 55.16
CA CYS A 185 -32.78 5.75 55.64
C CYS A 185 -33.33 4.40 55.17
N PRO A 186 -32.61 3.63 54.32
CA PRO A 186 -33.12 2.38 53.77
C PRO A 186 -33.24 1.31 54.84
N ARG A 187 -32.44 1.41 55.90
CA ARG A 187 -32.43 0.43 57.00
C ARG A 187 -33.68 0.49 57.87
N CYS A 188 -34.20 1.69 58.14
CA CYS A 188 -35.42 1.86 58.93
C CYS A 188 -36.62 2.35 58.12
N HIS A 189 -36.49 2.49 56.81
CA HIS A 189 -37.51 3.06 55.91
C HIS A 189 -38.11 4.38 56.44
N GLY A 190 -37.26 5.27 56.96
CA GLY A 190 -37.70 6.55 57.52
C GLY A 190 -38.30 6.50 58.93
N ASN A 191 -38.42 5.33 59.56
CA ASN A 191 -38.98 5.22 60.91
C ASN A 191 -38.06 5.74 62.02
N GLY A 192 -36.75 5.82 61.80
CA GLY A 192 -35.75 6.19 62.81
C GLY A 192 -35.41 5.07 63.80
N PHE A 193 -36.19 4.00 63.80
CA PHE A 193 -36.05 2.83 64.66
C PHE A 193 -36.04 1.54 63.83
N GLU A 194 -35.30 0.53 64.30
CA GLU A 194 -35.29 -0.82 63.75
C GLU A 194 -35.75 -1.82 64.81
N THR A 195 -36.18 -3.01 64.38
CA THR A 195 -36.46 -4.12 65.30
C THR A 195 -35.25 -4.37 66.18
N CYS A 196 -35.45 -4.45 67.49
CA CYS A 196 -34.34 -4.65 68.41
C CYS A 196 -33.59 -5.95 68.06
N PRO A 197 -32.28 -5.90 67.72
CA PRO A 197 -31.54 -7.09 67.30
C PRO A 197 -31.30 -8.08 68.46
N GLN A 198 -31.43 -7.62 69.71
CA GLN A 198 -31.21 -8.46 70.88
C GLN A 198 -32.47 -9.24 71.31
N CYS A 199 -33.67 -8.73 71.04
CA CYS A 199 -34.92 -9.42 71.38
C CYS A 199 -35.81 -9.70 70.17
N ASN A 200 -35.37 -9.39 68.96
CA ASN A 200 -36.11 -9.54 67.70
C ASN A 200 -37.53 -8.96 67.72
N GLY A 201 -37.77 -7.92 68.52
CA GLY A 201 -39.09 -7.29 68.67
C GLY A 201 -39.94 -7.82 69.84
N ASN A 202 -39.52 -8.91 70.49
CA ASN A 202 -40.26 -9.58 71.56
C ASN A 202 -40.27 -8.82 72.89
N ARG A 203 -39.56 -7.69 72.98
CA ARG A 203 -39.45 -6.80 74.17
C ARG A 203 -38.78 -7.44 75.40
N GLN A 204 -38.68 -8.76 75.45
CA GLN A 204 -38.07 -9.54 76.53
C GLN A 204 -36.98 -10.46 75.99
N ILE A 205 -36.00 -10.79 76.83
CA ILE A 205 -34.96 -11.79 76.55
C ILE A 205 -34.86 -12.77 77.73
N THR A 206 -34.44 -14.00 77.44
CA THR A 206 -34.24 -15.02 78.47
C THR A 206 -32.85 -14.85 79.09
N GLY A 207 -32.80 -14.63 80.40
CA GLY A 207 -31.53 -14.52 81.14
C GLY A 207 -30.88 -15.87 81.40
N SER A 208 -29.66 -15.86 81.95
CA SER A 208 -28.90 -17.06 82.32
C SER A 208 -29.62 -18.01 83.29
N GLN A 209 -30.66 -17.54 83.99
CA GLN A 209 -31.52 -18.33 84.88
C GLN A 209 -32.88 -18.72 84.27
N GLY A 210 -33.05 -18.62 82.94
CA GLY A 210 -34.26 -19.08 82.24
C GLY A 210 -35.50 -18.18 82.38
N LYS A 211 -35.45 -17.09 83.17
CA LYS A 211 -36.58 -16.17 83.36
C LYS A 211 -36.59 -15.03 82.31
N PRO A 212 -37.75 -14.72 81.70
CA PRO A 212 -37.88 -13.58 80.80
C PRO A 212 -37.80 -12.28 81.60
N HIS A 213 -36.94 -11.36 81.16
CA HIS A 213 -36.85 -10.01 81.71
C HIS A 213 -36.85 -8.98 80.56
N PRO A 214 -37.21 -7.71 80.82
CA PRO A 214 -37.21 -6.67 79.79
C PRO A 214 -35.84 -6.60 79.09
N CYS A 215 -35.86 -6.56 77.76
CA CYS A 215 -34.63 -6.49 76.98
C CYS A 215 -33.81 -5.27 77.38
N THR A 216 -32.60 -5.49 77.87
CA THR A 216 -31.72 -4.43 78.40
C THR A 216 -31.27 -3.43 77.34
N TYR A 217 -31.22 -3.83 76.07
CA TYR A 217 -30.77 -2.98 74.96
C TYR A 217 -31.85 -2.06 74.39
N CYS A 218 -33.13 -2.43 74.46
CA CYS A 218 -34.25 -1.57 74.02
C CYS A 218 -35.17 -1.15 75.17
N HIS A 219 -34.80 -1.47 76.41
CA HIS A 219 -35.58 -1.23 77.63
C HIS A 219 -37.06 -1.62 77.50
N GLY A 220 -37.34 -2.77 76.89
CA GLY A 220 -38.71 -3.27 76.70
C GLY A 220 -39.52 -2.64 75.56
N GLN A 221 -38.96 -1.73 74.76
CA GLN A 221 -39.68 -1.09 73.65
C GLN A 221 -39.81 -1.99 72.41
N GLY A 222 -38.99 -3.04 72.32
CA GLY A 222 -38.94 -3.96 71.15
C GLY A 222 -38.33 -3.33 69.89
N LYS A 223 -38.04 -2.03 69.92
CA LYS A 223 -37.39 -1.27 68.86
C LYS A 223 -36.14 -0.60 69.39
N ALA A 224 -35.10 -0.53 68.60
CA ALA A 224 -33.87 0.17 68.92
C ALA A 224 -33.65 1.33 67.96
N GLN A 225 -32.86 2.34 68.37
CA GLN A 225 -32.41 3.41 67.48
C GLN A 225 -31.75 2.79 66.25
N CYS A 226 -32.16 3.24 65.06
CA CYS A 226 -31.55 2.76 63.83
C CYS A 226 -30.06 3.10 63.84
N ARG A 227 -29.20 2.09 63.74
CA ARG A 227 -27.73 2.27 63.78
C ARG A 227 -27.17 3.07 62.60
N THR A 228 -27.94 3.25 61.53
CA THR A 228 -27.49 3.94 60.32
C THR A 228 -27.88 5.42 60.26
N CYS A 229 -29.06 5.80 60.78
CA CYS A 229 -29.50 7.20 60.79
C CYS A 229 -29.56 7.81 62.19
N HIS A 230 -29.36 7.03 63.26
CA HIS A 230 -29.42 7.50 64.62
C HIS A 230 -30.67 8.34 64.92
N GLN A 231 -31.87 7.84 64.57
CA GLN A 231 -33.16 8.53 64.70
C GLN A 231 -33.39 9.78 63.82
N THR A 232 -32.41 10.23 63.02
CA THR A 232 -32.60 11.35 62.07
C THR A 232 -33.51 11.01 60.89
N ARG A 233 -33.85 9.72 60.73
CA ARG A 233 -34.76 9.13 59.69
C ARG A 233 -34.26 9.24 58.26
N LYS A 234 -33.34 10.16 57.98
CA LYS A 234 -32.70 10.39 56.69
C LYS A 234 -31.21 10.16 56.82
N ILE A 235 -30.57 9.81 55.72
CA ILE A 235 -29.12 9.73 55.62
C ILE A 235 -28.65 10.64 54.50
N GLN A 236 -27.37 11.02 54.52
CA GLN A 236 -26.76 11.71 53.40
C GLN A 236 -26.92 10.86 52.15
N CYS A 237 -27.38 11.47 51.05
CA CYS A 237 -27.59 10.75 49.80
C CYS A 237 -26.28 10.09 49.36
N THR A 238 -26.30 8.78 49.19
CA THR A 238 -25.12 7.98 48.85
C THR A 238 -24.56 8.29 47.45
N VAL A 239 -25.40 8.79 46.53
CA VAL A 239 -25.01 9.14 45.15
C VAL A 239 -24.41 10.54 45.05
N CYS A 240 -25.07 11.59 45.56
CA CYS A 240 -24.53 12.95 45.48
C CYS A 240 -23.70 13.37 46.69
N ARG A 241 -23.63 12.53 47.73
CA ARG A 241 -22.93 12.81 49.00
C ARG A 241 -23.30 14.19 49.56
N GLY A 242 -24.59 14.51 49.59
CA GLY A 242 -25.08 15.79 50.12
C GLY A 242 -24.97 16.99 49.18
N ARG A 243 -24.30 16.89 48.02
CA ARG A 243 -24.12 18.00 47.06
C ARG A 243 -25.40 18.43 46.34
N ARG A 244 -26.50 17.66 46.50
CA ARG A 244 -27.83 17.88 45.87
C ARG A 244 -27.87 17.72 44.36
N THR A 245 -26.77 17.97 43.66
CA THR A 245 -26.62 17.78 42.22
C THR A 245 -25.62 16.69 41.91
N ILE A 246 -25.68 16.16 40.69
CA ILE A 246 -24.69 15.26 40.11
C ILE A 246 -24.21 15.84 38.77
N PRO A 247 -22.97 15.55 38.35
CA PRO A 247 -22.49 16.00 37.04
C PRO A 247 -23.41 15.47 35.95
N CYS A 248 -23.76 16.36 35.01
CA CYS A 248 -24.60 15.99 33.88
C CYS A 248 -23.85 14.96 33.02
N LYS A 249 -24.45 13.78 32.82
CA LYS A 249 -23.85 12.70 32.02
C LYS A 249 -23.69 13.08 30.55
N THR A 250 -24.59 13.91 30.00
CA THR A 250 -24.58 14.30 28.58
C THR A 250 -23.41 15.21 28.22
N CYS A 251 -22.94 16.06 29.16
CA CYS A 251 -21.81 16.97 28.95
C CYS A 251 -20.66 16.71 29.93
N ASN A 252 -20.64 15.56 30.61
CA ASN A 252 -19.66 15.19 31.62
C ASN A 252 -19.32 16.29 32.65
N GLY A 253 -20.31 17.09 33.05
CA GLY A 253 -20.08 18.18 34.01
C GLY A 253 -19.73 19.54 33.40
N HIS A 254 -19.46 19.63 32.09
CA HIS A 254 -18.87 20.82 31.48
C HIS A 254 -19.87 21.91 31.02
N ALA A 255 -21.18 21.69 31.20
CA ALA A 255 -22.27 22.58 30.81
C ALA A 255 -22.48 22.81 29.30
N TRP A 256 -21.43 22.64 28.49
CA TRP A 256 -21.42 22.88 27.06
C TRP A 256 -20.94 21.63 26.34
N ASN A 257 -21.33 21.49 25.09
CA ASN A 257 -20.71 20.57 24.15
C ASN A 257 -20.14 21.39 23.00
N THR A 258 -18.98 21.01 22.50
CA THR A 258 -18.40 21.57 21.28
C THR A 258 -18.65 20.61 20.13
N HIS A 259 -19.16 21.14 19.03
CA HIS A 259 -19.13 20.46 17.73
C HIS A 259 -17.95 21.00 16.95
N ILE A 260 -17.09 20.12 16.45
CA ILE A 260 -15.85 20.46 15.76
C ILE A 260 -15.92 19.86 14.37
N ALA A 261 -15.79 20.70 13.35
CA ALA A 261 -15.60 20.29 11.97
C ALA A 261 -14.12 20.47 11.60
N ILE A 262 -13.49 19.39 11.19
CA ILE A 262 -12.12 19.37 10.67
C ILE A 262 -12.23 19.27 9.14
N VAL A 263 -11.75 20.31 8.46
CA VAL A 263 -11.70 20.40 7.01
C VAL A 263 -10.27 20.07 6.59
N GLU A 264 -10.12 19.00 5.80
CA GLU A 264 -8.88 18.59 5.16
C GLU A 264 -9.07 18.75 3.65
N ILE A 265 -8.13 19.39 2.95
CA ILE A 265 -8.16 19.51 1.49
C ILE A 265 -6.94 18.79 0.94
N ASP A 266 -7.18 17.81 0.08
CA ASP A 266 -6.16 17.10 -0.69
C ASP A 266 -6.35 17.41 -2.18
N ALA A 267 -5.39 17.06 -3.03
CA ALA A 267 -5.50 17.21 -4.48
C ALA A 267 -5.50 15.85 -5.18
N VAL A 268 -6.18 15.77 -6.33
CA VAL A 268 -6.04 14.65 -7.27
C VAL A 268 -5.46 15.19 -8.57
N GLY A 269 -4.35 14.61 -9.03
CA GLY A 269 -3.67 15.05 -10.24
C GLY A 269 -4.15 14.34 -11.50
N PHE A 270 -4.24 15.10 -12.59
CA PHE A 270 -4.56 14.64 -13.93
C PHE A 270 -3.58 15.26 -14.92
N PHE A 271 -3.06 14.46 -15.84
CA PHE A 271 -2.22 14.93 -16.93
C PHE A 271 -3.07 15.31 -18.14
N ASP A 272 -2.84 16.51 -18.67
CA ASP A 272 -3.59 17.08 -19.79
C ASP A 272 -2.62 17.62 -20.85
N TYR A 273 -2.90 17.33 -22.11
CA TYR A 273 -2.11 17.76 -23.27
C TYR A 273 -2.96 17.72 -24.54
N ASN A 274 -2.57 18.52 -25.55
CA ASN A 274 -3.29 18.54 -26.82
C ASN A 274 -2.97 17.29 -27.64
N ARG A 275 -3.88 16.30 -27.61
CA ARG A 275 -3.74 15.04 -28.36
C ARG A 275 -3.77 15.27 -29.88
N ASP A 276 -4.51 16.27 -30.35
CA ASP A 276 -4.67 16.55 -31.78
C ASP A 276 -3.42 17.20 -32.39
N ALA A 277 -2.54 17.76 -31.55
CA ALA A 277 -1.25 18.32 -31.97
C ALA A 277 -0.14 17.28 -32.12
N LEU A 278 -0.39 16.02 -31.73
CA LEU A 278 0.62 14.96 -31.75
C LEU A 278 0.20 13.84 -32.70
N GLU A 279 1.18 13.17 -33.28
CA GLU A 279 0.93 11.96 -34.06
C GLU A 279 0.34 10.84 -33.17
N GLU A 280 -0.60 10.06 -33.72
CA GLU A 280 -1.31 8.99 -32.98
C GLU A 280 -0.35 7.99 -32.33
N ARG A 281 0.77 7.66 -33.01
CA ARG A 281 1.80 6.78 -32.47
C ARG A 281 2.44 7.38 -31.22
N VAL A 282 2.82 8.66 -31.25
CA VAL A 282 3.40 9.38 -30.10
C VAL A 282 2.42 9.42 -28.92
N VAL A 283 1.14 9.72 -29.19
CA VAL A 283 0.06 9.69 -28.19
C VAL A 283 -0.03 8.31 -27.54
N SER A 284 -0.02 7.24 -28.34
CA SER A 284 -0.10 5.86 -27.83
C SER A 284 1.07 5.53 -26.88
N VAL A 285 2.28 5.99 -27.18
CA VAL A 285 3.47 5.73 -26.37
C VAL A 285 3.43 6.53 -25.07
N ILE A 286 3.02 7.80 -25.13
CA ILE A 286 2.80 8.65 -23.94
C ILE A 286 1.82 7.97 -22.97
N GLU A 287 0.69 7.48 -23.48
CA GLU A 287 -0.33 6.80 -22.68
C GLU A 287 0.14 5.45 -22.11
N GLN A 288 0.92 4.68 -22.88
CA GLN A 288 1.50 3.41 -22.42
C GLN A 288 2.56 3.59 -21.33
N LEU A 289 3.43 4.60 -21.45
CA LEU A 289 4.48 4.87 -20.46
C LEU A 289 3.89 5.41 -19.16
N GLY A 290 2.82 6.22 -19.24
CA GLY A 290 2.17 6.80 -18.07
C GLY A 290 3.19 7.49 -17.14
N PRO A 291 3.22 7.20 -15.83
CA PRO A 291 4.14 7.86 -14.88
C PRO A 291 5.63 7.71 -15.22
N HIS A 292 6.02 6.72 -16.02
CA HIS A 292 7.40 6.51 -16.44
C HIS A 292 7.83 7.43 -17.58
N LEU A 293 6.90 8.19 -18.18
CA LEU A 293 7.21 9.14 -19.24
C LEU A 293 8.29 10.15 -18.82
N ILE A 294 8.31 10.56 -17.55
CA ILE A 294 9.31 11.51 -17.02
C ILE A 294 10.75 11.04 -17.24
N ASP A 295 10.98 9.71 -17.26
CA ASP A 295 12.30 9.15 -17.48
C ASP A 295 12.71 9.32 -18.96
N HIS A 296 11.74 9.42 -19.87
CA HIS A 296 11.93 9.41 -21.32
C HIS A 296 11.89 10.79 -21.98
N VAL A 297 11.62 11.85 -21.23
CA VAL A 297 11.40 13.20 -21.77
C VAL A 297 12.20 14.24 -21.00
N ASN A 298 12.48 15.36 -21.66
CA ASN A 298 12.92 16.56 -20.96
C ASN A 298 11.71 17.45 -20.70
N ALA A 299 11.08 17.27 -19.54
CA ALA A 299 9.95 18.09 -19.09
C ALA A 299 10.44 19.20 -18.15
N ARG A 300 10.20 20.46 -18.53
CA ARG A 300 10.55 21.64 -17.74
C ARG A 300 9.28 22.32 -17.23
N PRO A 301 9.14 22.55 -15.92
CA PRO A 301 8.02 23.33 -15.41
C PRO A 301 8.13 24.75 -15.96
N VAL A 302 7.00 25.30 -16.40
CA VAL A 302 6.91 26.65 -16.91
C VAL A 302 6.40 27.56 -15.80
N ASP A 303 7.21 28.55 -15.44
CA ASP A 303 6.77 29.62 -14.56
C ASP A 303 5.83 30.55 -15.34
N MET A 304 4.53 30.43 -15.11
CA MET A 304 3.59 31.44 -15.57
C MET A 304 3.71 32.68 -14.69
N THR A 305 4.76 33.47 -14.92
CA THR A 305 4.89 34.83 -14.36
C THR A 305 4.02 35.78 -15.16
N GLY A 306 2.72 35.79 -14.85
CA GLY A 306 1.78 36.72 -15.47
C GLY A 306 0.42 36.69 -14.79
N GLU A 307 -0.24 37.85 -14.75
CA GLU A 307 -1.57 38.11 -14.18
C GLU A 307 -2.71 37.25 -14.80
N GLY A 308 -2.40 36.29 -15.68
CA GLY A 308 -3.31 35.38 -16.35
C GLY A 308 -3.92 34.29 -15.47
N GLN A 309 -3.45 34.08 -14.23
CA GLN A 309 -4.18 33.20 -13.29
C GLN A 309 -5.39 33.86 -12.63
N ALA A 310 -5.59 35.17 -12.80
CA ALA A 310 -6.84 35.82 -12.45
C ALA A 310 -7.87 35.72 -13.59
N GLY A 311 -7.85 34.64 -14.37
CA GLY A 311 -8.98 34.27 -15.22
C GLY A 311 -10.18 33.95 -14.33
N LYS A 312 -11.15 34.87 -14.27
CA LYS A 312 -12.43 34.71 -13.55
C LYS A 312 -13.00 33.28 -13.73
N GLY A 313 -12.97 32.46 -12.67
CA GLY A 313 -13.75 31.22 -12.59
C GLY A 313 -13.02 29.89 -12.77
N GLN A 314 -11.69 29.83 -12.80
CA GLN A 314 -11.01 28.52 -12.83
C GLN A 314 -10.97 27.88 -11.42
N GLU A 315 -11.67 26.76 -11.25
CA GLU A 315 -11.71 25.96 -10.01
C GLU A 315 -10.48 25.04 -9.84
N GLU A 316 -9.48 25.17 -10.71
CA GLU A 316 -8.47 24.15 -10.94
C GLU A 316 -7.07 24.77 -10.89
N VAL A 317 -6.12 24.04 -10.29
CA VAL A 317 -4.72 24.45 -10.25
C VAL A 317 -3.98 23.74 -11.37
N TYR A 318 -3.36 24.50 -12.26
CA TYR A 318 -2.53 23.99 -13.34
C TYR A 318 -1.04 24.19 -13.05
N LEU A 319 -0.28 23.14 -13.35
CA LEU A 319 1.18 23.18 -13.40
C LEU A 319 1.61 22.87 -14.84
N PRO A 320 1.89 23.89 -15.66
CA PRO A 320 2.28 23.69 -17.04
C PRO A 320 3.74 23.23 -17.16
N TYR A 321 4.00 22.44 -18.19
CA TYR A 321 5.31 21.96 -18.57
C TYR A 321 5.52 22.14 -20.07
N LEU A 322 6.74 22.54 -20.42
CA LEU A 322 7.26 22.42 -21.77
C LEU A 322 8.01 21.10 -21.87
N VAL A 323 7.64 20.26 -22.84
CA VAL A 323 8.18 18.91 -22.99
C VAL A 323 8.91 18.82 -24.32
N HIS A 324 10.17 18.39 -24.28
CA HIS A 324 10.95 18.04 -25.46
C HIS A 324 11.16 16.51 -25.51
N ILE A 325 10.76 15.90 -26.62
CA ILE A 325 10.86 14.45 -26.86
C ILE A 325 11.45 14.17 -28.24
N PRO A 326 12.69 13.66 -28.32
CA PRO A 326 13.21 13.14 -29.58
C PRO A 326 12.45 11.88 -29.98
N ASN A 327 12.10 11.77 -31.25
CA ASN A 327 11.48 10.57 -31.81
C ASN A 327 11.77 10.45 -33.31
N GLY A 328 11.49 9.30 -33.91
CA GLY A 328 11.61 9.13 -35.35
C GLY A 328 11.58 7.68 -35.81
N ASP A 329 11.42 7.50 -37.11
CA ASP A 329 11.51 6.19 -37.75
C ASP A 329 12.97 5.85 -38.09
N ALA A 330 13.38 4.64 -37.73
CA ALA A 330 14.67 4.08 -38.08
C ALA A 330 14.52 2.77 -38.85
N LEU A 331 15.38 2.59 -39.85
CA LEU A 331 15.50 1.36 -40.59
C LEU A 331 16.85 0.72 -40.29
N PHE A 332 16.81 -0.41 -39.58
CA PHE A 332 18.00 -1.20 -39.28
C PHE A 332 18.15 -2.33 -40.29
N THR A 333 19.38 -2.83 -40.45
CA THR A 333 19.68 -4.05 -41.20
C THR A 333 20.27 -5.08 -40.25
N VAL A 334 19.68 -6.27 -40.20
CA VAL A 334 20.16 -7.40 -39.38
C VAL A 334 20.40 -8.59 -40.30
N GLU A 335 21.67 -8.94 -40.51
CA GLU A 335 22.07 -10.00 -41.47
C GLU A 335 21.48 -9.83 -42.89
N GLY A 336 21.29 -8.58 -43.32
CA GLY A 336 20.77 -8.24 -44.65
C GLY A 336 19.25 -8.06 -44.72
N GLU A 337 18.51 -8.42 -43.66
CA GLU A 337 17.07 -8.19 -43.56
C GLU A 337 16.78 -6.80 -42.98
N GLU A 338 15.75 -6.14 -43.51
CA GLU A 338 15.33 -4.80 -43.08
C GLU A 338 14.38 -4.86 -41.88
N VAL A 339 14.70 -4.08 -40.85
CA VAL A 339 14.01 -4.08 -39.56
C VAL A 339 13.60 -2.65 -39.24
N PRO A 340 12.34 -2.27 -39.52
CA PRO A 340 11.84 -0.96 -39.12
C PRO A 340 11.65 -0.92 -37.60
N ALA A 341 11.90 0.23 -37.00
CA ALA A 341 11.52 0.52 -35.62
C ALA A 341 11.27 2.02 -35.44
N PHE A 342 10.34 2.34 -34.55
CA PHE A 342 10.11 3.70 -34.09
C PHE A 342 10.96 3.96 -32.84
N ILE A 343 11.78 4.99 -32.87
CA ILE A 343 12.62 5.41 -31.74
C ILE A 343 11.86 6.49 -30.97
N PHE A 344 11.79 6.36 -29.64
CA PHE A 344 11.09 7.33 -28.79
C PHE A 344 11.86 7.70 -27.51
N GLY A 345 11.91 8.99 -27.21
CA GLY A 345 12.39 9.54 -25.94
C GLY A 345 13.91 9.52 -25.76
N LEU A 346 14.39 10.13 -24.68
CA LEU A 346 15.82 10.35 -24.43
C LEU A 346 16.64 9.05 -24.31
N GLN A 347 16.08 7.94 -23.83
CA GLN A 347 16.76 6.63 -23.78
C GLN A 347 16.50 5.74 -25.01
N THR A 348 16.08 6.34 -26.14
CA THR A 348 15.93 5.64 -27.43
C THR A 348 15.13 4.34 -27.28
N LEU A 349 13.90 4.42 -26.77
CA LEU A 349 13.01 3.26 -26.73
C LEU A 349 12.74 2.78 -28.15
N LEU A 350 12.79 1.46 -28.35
CA LEU A 350 12.56 0.82 -29.65
C LEU A 350 11.14 0.26 -29.65
N ILE A 351 10.27 0.84 -30.47
CA ILE A 351 8.83 0.58 -30.52
C ILE A 351 8.47 0.12 -31.94
N ASP A 352 7.35 -0.60 -32.08
CA ASP A 352 6.83 -1.14 -33.35
C ASP A 352 7.84 -2.01 -34.12
N MET A 353 8.81 -2.57 -33.40
CA MET A 353 9.80 -3.46 -33.97
C MET A 353 9.17 -4.84 -34.20
N PRO A 354 9.38 -5.47 -35.38
CA PRO A 354 8.93 -6.84 -35.59
C PRO A 354 9.60 -7.79 -34.58
N PRO A 355 9.02 -8.98 -34.31
CA PRO A 355 9.54 -9.94 -33.34
C PRO A 355 10.81 -10.67 -33.83
N ILE A 356 11.85 -9.90 -34.15
CA ILE A 356 13.08 -10.38 -34.76
C ILE A 356 13.82 -11.40 -33.89
N LEU A 357 13.74 -11.29 -32.57
CA LEU A 357 14.38 -12.27 -31.68
C LEU A 357 13.78 -13.67 -31.90
N GLU A 358 12.50 -13.79 -32.24
CA GLU A 358 11.86 -15.08 -32.48
C GLU A 358 12.42 -15.76 -33.72
N GLN A 359 12.65 -14.98 -34.77
CA GLN A 359 13.25 -15.45 -36.01
C GLN A 359 14.72 -15.88 -35.77
N ILE A 360 15.50 -15.02 -35.10
CA ILE A 360 16.90 -15.30 -34.79
C ILE A 360 17.05 -16.56 -33.94
N MET A 361 16.18 -16.72 -32.95
CA MET A 361 16.27 -17.80 -31.97
C MET A 361 15.50 -19.06 -32.36
N GLU A 362 14.88 -19.12 -33.54
CA GLU A 362 14.04 -20.23 -33.97
C GLU A 362 14.69 -21.62 -33.72
N PRO A 363 15.99 -21.85 -34.02
CA PRO A 363 16.63 -23.13 -33.71
C PRO A 363 16.65 -23.45 -32.21
N GLY A 364 16.84 -22.43 -31.37
CA GLY A 364 16.80 -22.54 -29.91
C GLY A 364 15.40 -22.76 -29.38
N ILE A 365 14.39 -22.08 -29.94
CA ILE A 365 12.97 -22.24 -29.59
C ILE A 365 12.54 -23.69 -29.85
N LYS A 366 12.83 -24.23 -31.04
CA LYS A 366 12.56 -25.63 -31.39
C LYS A 366 13.27 -26.61 -30.43
N ALA A 367 14.48 -26.28 -29.97
CA ALA A 367 15.18 -27.11 -28.99
C ALA A 367 14.48 -27.08 -27.62
N LEU A 368 13.98 -25.92 -27.20
CA LEU A 368 13.22 -25.77 -25.96
C LEU A 368 11.89 -26.53 -26.01
N GLU A 369 11.16 -26.45 -27.11
CA GLU A 369 9.91 -27.19 -27.35
C GLU A 369 10.12 -28.72 -27.29
N LYS A 370 11.21 -29.23 -27.88
CA LYS A 370 11.59 -30.66 -27.77
C LYS A 370 11.80 -31.06 -26.31
N ALA A 371 12.46 -30.21 -25.52
CA ALA A 371 12.64 -30.48 -24.09
C ALA A 371 11.31 -30.42 -23.32
N ALA A 372 10.43 -29.48 -23.65
CA ALA A 372 9.13 -29.29 -23.03
C ALA A 372 8.16 -30.45 -23.29
N THR A 373 8.22 -31.03 -24.48
CA THR A 373 7.44 -32.22 -24.87
C THR A 373 8.05 -33.54 -24.36
N GLY A 374 9.28 -33.52 -23.85
CA GLY A 374 9.97 -34.69 -23.30
C GLY A 374 10.55 -35.61 -24.39
N GLN A 375 10.75 -35.09 -25.60
CA GLN A 375 11.35 -35.83 -26.71
C GLN A 375 12.88 -35.85 -26.59
N GLY A 376 13.48 -37.04 -26.54
CA GLY A 376 14.94 -37.23 -26.53
C GLY A 376 15.62 -36.76 -25.24
N ASP A 377 16.87 -36.30 -25.33
CA ASP A 377 17.61 -35.75 -24.19
C ASP A 377 17.14 -34.33 -23.87
N ALA A 378 16.15 -34.22 -22.98
CA ALA A 378 15.64 -32.94 -22.50
C ALA A 378 16.74 -32.03 -21.91
N ALA A 379 17.76 -32.59 -21.24
CA ALA A 379 18.85 -31.79 -20.67
C ALA A 379 19.80 -31.27 -21.76
N GLY A 380 20.05 -32.05 -22.81
CA GLY A 380 20.78 -31.61 -24.00
C GLY A 380 20.04 -30.53 -24.77
N ALA A 381 18.74 -30.72 -24.98
CA ALA A 381 17.87 -29.80 -25.69
C ALA A 381 17.74 -28.44 -24.97
N VAL A 382 17.61 -28.42 -23.62
CA VAL A 382 17.66 -27.16 -22.85
C VAL A 382 19.03 -26.49 -22.93
N ARG A 383 20.14 -27.25 -22.94
CA ARG A 383 21.48 -26.67 -23.10
C ARG A 383 21.65 -26.01 -24.48
N GLN A 384 21.11 -26.62 -25.52
CA GLN A 384 21.09 -26.04 -26.87
C GLN A 384 20.25 -24.75 -26.91
N ALA A 385 19.05 -24.76 -26.33
CA ALA A 385 18.23 -23.55 -26.22
C ALA A 385 18.95 -22.43 -25.43
N CYS A 386 19.63 -22.77 -24.33
CA CYS A 386 20.36 -21.81 -23.52
C CYS A 386 21.64 -21.25 -24.18
N ALA A 387 22.00 -21.68 -25.40
CA ALA A 387 23.00 -20.99 -26.19
C ALA A 387 22.59 -19.53 -26.48
N TYR A 388 21.28 -19.30 -26.62
CA TYR A 388 20.68 -17.98 -26.83
C TYR A 388 20.43 -17.28 -25.50
N LYS A 389 20.86 -16.02 -25.38
CA LYS A 389 20.76 -15.18 -24.18
C LYS A 389 19.31 -15.07 -23.69
N THR A 390 18.36 -14.77 -24.57
CA THR A 390 16.95 -14.58 -24.19
C THR A 390 16.32 -15.89 -23.72
N LEU A 391 16.55 -17.01 -24.41
CA LEU A 391 16.08 -18.32 -23.95
C LEU A 391 16.69 -18.74 -22.61
N ARG A 392 17.97 -18.41 -22.40
CA ARG A 392 18.64 -18.61 -21.11
C ARG A 392 18.00 -17.79 -20.00
N LEU A 393 17.63 -16.53 -20.27
CA LEU A 393 16.88 -15.69 -19.34
C LEU A 393 15.51 -16.28 -19.03
N ALA A 394 14.78 -16.77 -20.04
CA ALA A 394 13.49 -17.43 -19.87
C ALA A 394 13.59 -18.66 -18.95
N VAL A 395 14.58 -19.53 -19.18
CA VAL A 395 14.86 -20.70 -18.32
C VAL A 395 15.22 -20.27 -16.90
N LYS A 396 16.09 -19.25 -16.75
CA LYS A 396 16.49 -18.72 -15.44
C LYS A 396 15.31 -18.11 -14.67
N ALA A 397 14.41 -17.41 -15.37
CA ALA A 397 13.20 -16.84 -14.80
C ALA A 397 12.22 -17.93 -14.37
N ALA A 398 11.95 -18.92 -15.23
CA ALA A 398 11.09 -20.06 -14.93
C ALA A 398 11.59 -20.92 -13.75
N MET A 399 12.90 -20.98 -13.51
CA MET A 399 13.47 -21.66 -12.34
C MET A 399 13.18 -20.95 -11.01
N LYS A 400 13.05 -19.62 -11.02
CA LYS A 400 13.03 -18.79 -9.80
C LYS A 400 11.66 -18.19 -9.50
N LEU A 401 10.84 -17.95 -10.52
CA LEU A 401 9.62 -17.16 -10.43
C LEU A 401 8.41 -17.97 -10.94
N PRO A 402 7.19 -17.68 -10.47
CA PRO A 402 5.97 -18.23 -11.05
C PRO A 402 5.79 -17.71 -12.50
N PRO A 403 5.07 -18.44 -13.39
CA PRO A 403 5.01 -18.15 -14.83
C PRO A 403 4.73 -16.69 -15.16
N LYS A 404 3.67 -16.08 -14.59
CA LYS A 404 3.35 -14.66 -14.84
C LYS A 404 4.49 -13.69 -14.49
N LYS A 405 5.14 -13.89 -13.33
CA LYS A 405 6.27 -13.05 -12.93
C LYS A 405 7.53 -13.34 -13.75
N ALA A 406 7.70 -14.57 -14.22
CA ALA A 406 8.79 -14.95 -15.10
C ALA A 406 8.64 -14.32 -16.49
N THR A 407 7.43 -14.29 -17.06
CA THR A 407 7.14 -13.59 -18.33
C THR A 407 7.44 -12.11 -18.22
N LEU A 408 6.92 -11.44 -17.18
CA LEU A 408 7.21 -10.01 -16.93
C LEU A 408 8.71 -9.74 -16.75
N ALA A 409 9.41 -10.63 -16.04
CA ALA A 409 10.86 -10.51 -15.88
C ALA A 409 11.63 -10.73 -17.20
N LEU A 410 11.12 -11.58 -18.09
CA LEU A 410 11.70 -11.79 -19.42
C LEU A 410 11.51 -10.55 -20.28
N LEU A 411 10.27 -10.06 -20.43
CA LEU A 411 9.93 -8.86 -21.19
C LEU A 411 10.70 -7.63 -20.72
N LYS A 412 10.85 -7.45 -19.40
CA LYS A 412 11.67 -6.36 -18.85
C LYS A 412 13.14 -6.41 -19.28
N ASN A 413 13.70 -7.58 -19.55
CA ASN A 413 15.08 -7.73 -20.03
C ASN A 413 15.19 -7.79 -21.57
N THR A 414 14.06 -7.86 -22.27
CA THR A 414 13.95 -7.86 -23.72
C THR A 414 12.95 -6.79 -24.11
N GLU A 415 13.34 -5.53 -23.91
CA GLU A 415 12.48 -4.35 -24.10
C GLU A 415 11.85 -4.25 -25.49
N ALA A 416 12.45 -4.88 -26.51
CA ALA A 416 11.96 -4.91 -27.89
C ALA A 416 12.24 -6.25 -28.59
N GLY A 417 11.53 -6.54 -29.68
CA GLY A 417 11.82 -7.64 -30.59
C GLY A 417 11.36 -9.04 -30.15
N LEU A 418 10.62 -9.16 -29.05
CA LEU A 418 9.95 -10.39 -28.61
C LEU A 418 8.48 -10.07 -28.30
N SER A 419 7.54 -10.83 -28.88
CA SER A 419 6.12 -10.64 -28.58
C SER A 419 5.72 -11.16 -27.20
N ASP A 420 4.66 -10.60 -26.61
CA ASP A 420 4.10 -11.05 -25.33
C ASP A 420 3.68 -12.53 -25.38
N GLU A 421 3.04 -12.95 -26.47
CA GLU A 421 2.61 -14.34 -26.69
C GLU A 421 3.80 -15.30 -26.71
N SER A 422 4.87 -14.93 -27.42
CA SER A 422 6.09 -15.72 -27.45
C SER A 422 6.82 -15.72 -26.12
N ALA A 423 6.86 -14.60 -25.38
CA ALA A 423 7.44 -14.58 -24.03
C ALA A 423 6.69 -15.53 -23.08
N GLU A 424 5.36 -15.55 -23.13
CA GLU A 424 4.54 -16.50 -22.36
C GLU A 424 4.83 -17.95 -22.74
N LYS A 425 4.87 -18.25 -24.04
CA LYS A 425 5.17 -19.58 -24.56
C LYS A 425 6.57 -20.05 -24.14
N LEU A 426 7.59 -19.21 -24.28
CA LEU A 426 8.96 -19.54 -23.89
C LEU A 426 9.09 -19.85 -22.40
N VAL A 427 8.43 -19.08 -21.53
CA VAL A 427 8.43 -19.33 -20.08
C VAL A 427 7.67 -20.61 -19.74
N HIS A 428 6.53 -20.84 -20.40
CA HIS A 428 5.76 -22.07 -20.24
C HIS A 428 6.58 -23.32 -20.64
N ASP A 429 7.18 -23.29 -21.82
CA ASP A 429 7.98 -24.40 -22.34
C ASP A 429 9.24 -24.61 -21.52
N ALA A 430 9.88 -23.54 -21.05
CA ALA A 430 10.98 -23.64 -20.08
C ALA A 430 10.54 -24.34 -18.78
N ALA A 431 9.37 -24.01 -18.23
CA ALA A 431 8.85 -24.64 -17.02
C ALA A 431 8.56 -26.14 -17.23
N LEU A 432 7.98 -26.51 -18.38
CA LEU A 432 7.76 -27.91 -18.75
C LEU A 432 9.07 -28.66 -18.97
N ALA A 433 10.04 -28.06 -19.64
CA ALA A 433 11.36 -28.65 -19.86
C ALA A 433 12.07 -28.94 -18.52
N LEU A 434 12.05 -27.99 -17.58
CA LEU A 434 12.59 -28.16 -16.23
C LEU A 434 11.86 -29.27 -15.45
N LYS A 435 10.54 -29.39 -15.62
CA LYS A 435 9.75 -30.49 -15.05
C LYS A 435 10.17 -31.82 -15.64
N ASN A 436 10.37 -31.93 -16.95
CA ASN A 436 10.78 -33.17 -17.61
C ASN A 436 12.18 -33.61 -17.17
N ILE A 437 13.15 -32.68 -17.10
CA ILE A 437 14.50 -32.94 -16.60
C ILE A 437 14.48 -33.49 -15.16
N THR A 438 13.56 -32.99 -14.32
CA THR A 438 13.55 -33.33 -12.90
C THR A 438 12.57 -34.44 -12.52
N SER A 439 11.66 -34.83 -13.40
CA SER A 439 10.59 -35.80 -13.12
C SER A 439 11.12 -37.17 -12.68
N THR A 440 12.02 -37.78 -13.45
CA THR A 440 12.60 -39.10 -13.16
C THR A 440 13.49 -39.08 -11.91
N PRO A 441 14.42 -38.12 -11.73
CA PRO A 441 15.18 -38.00 -10.48
C PRO A 441 14.31 -37.77 -9.24
N GLN A 442 13.23 -36.99 -9.37
CA GLN A 442 12.28 -36.78 -8.27
C GLN A 442 11.51 -38.04 -7.90
N ARG A 443 11.09 -38.85 -8.88
CA ARG A 443 10.46 -40.15 -8.62
C ARG A 443 11.41 -41.07 -7.87
N PHE A 444 12.68 -41.14 -8.28
CA PHE A 444 13.70 -41.92 -7.58
C PHE A 444 13.93 -41.43 -6.14
N GLY A 445 14.07 -40.12 -5.95
CA GLY A 445 14.22 -39.52 -4.61
C GLY A 445 13.00 -39.75 -3.71
N THR A 446 11.80 -39.78 -4.30
CA THR A 446 10.56 -40.08 -3.57
C THR A 446 10.49 -41.56 -3.18
N ALA A 447 10.81 -42.47 -4.11
CA ALA A 447 10.86 -43.91 -3.83
C ALA A 447 11.89 -44.23 -2.74
N LEU A 448 13.11 -43.69 -2.84
CA LEU A 448 14.16 -43.85 -1.83
C LEU A 448 13.73 -43.26 -0.48
N GLY A 449 13.09 -42.09 -0.48
CA GLY A 449 12.58 -41.46 0.74
C GLY A 449 11.50 -42.29 1.42
N VAL A 450 10.56 -42.85 0.66
CA VAL A 450 9.53 -43.75 1.19
C VAL A 450 10.15 -45.03 1.75
N LEU A 451 11.14 -45.63 1.08
CA LEU A 451 11.84 -46.82 1.57
C LEU A 451 12.57 -46.57 2.90
N LEU A 452 13.34 -45.47 2.98
CA LEU A 452 14.04 -45.09 4.21
C LEU A 452 13.06 -44.77 5.33
N THR A 453 11.96 -44.10 5.01
CA THR A 453 10.89 -43.78 5.96
C THR A 453 10.23 -45.06 6.48
N ALA A 454 9.92 -46.02 5.61
CA ALA A 454 9.39 -47.32 6.00
C ALA A 454 10.37 -48.09 6.91
N GLY A 455 11.66 -48.13 6.55
CA GLY A 455 12.70 -48.74 7.39
C GLY A 455 12.81 -48.07 8.77
N PHE A 456 12.75 -46.74 8.80
CA PHE A 456 12.77 -45.97 10.05
C PHE A 456 11.53 -46.25 10.92
N PHE A 457 10.35 -46.36 10.32
CA PHE A 457 9.14 -46.76 11.05
C PHE A 457 9.23 -48.19 11.59
N ILE A 458 9.71 -49.14 10.79
CA ILE A 458 9.88 -50.53 11.23
C ILE A 458 10.82 -50.58 12.44
N LEU A 459 11.96 -49.89 12.37
CA LEU A 459 12.91 -49.79 13.48
C LEU A 459 12.27 -49.14 14.71
N TYR A 460 11.54 -48.04 14.53
CA TYR A 460 10.88 -47.36 15.64
C TYR A 460 9.81 -48.24 16.28
N PHE A 461 8.84 -48.74 15.53
CA PHE A 461 7.70 -49.48 16.09
C PHE A 461 8.06 -50.86 16.63
N LEU A 462 9.02 -51.57 16.02
CA LEU A 462 9.38 -52.93 16.45
C LEU A 462 10.48 -52.96 17.52
N VAL A 463 11.39 -51.97 17.55
CA VAL A 463 12.56 -52.00 18.43
C VAL A 463 12.50 -50.89 19.47
N LEU A 464 12.47 -49.62 19.02
CA LEU A 464 12.67 -48.47 19.91
C LEU A 464 11.43 -48.13 20.74
N ARG A 465 10.23 -48.33 20.17
CA ARG A 465 8.96 -48.01 20.82
C ARG A 465 8.66 -48.92 22.01
N ALA A 466 9.15 -50.17 21.96
CA ALA A 466 9.05 -51.10 23.09
C ALA A 466 9.91 -50.67 24.29
N GLN A 467 10.98 -49.90 24.06
CA GLN A 467 11.86 -49.40 25.12
C GLN A 467 11.35 -48.12 25.79
N LEU A 468 10.33 -47.46 25.22
CA LEU A 468 9.70 -46.28 25.82
C LEU A 468 8.93 -46.69 27.09
N PRO A 469 9.20 -46.10 28.27
CA PRO A 469 8.46 -46.42 29.50
C PRO A 469 6.95 -46.18 29.35
N SER A 470 6.13 -47.04 29.98
CA SER A 470 4.68 -46.85 30.02
C SER A 470 4.23 -45.71 30.95
N THR A 471 5.16 -45.20 31.76
CA THR A 471 4.94 -44.17 32.80
C THR A 471 5.34 -42.76 32.36
N LEU A 472 5.54 -42.52 31.06
CA LEU A 472 5.90 -41.18 30.57
C LEU A 472 4.80 -40.17 30.94
N PRO A 473 5.13 -39.05 31.61
CA PRO A 473 4.16 -38.07 32.04
C PRO A 473 3.46 -37.45 30.81
N ALA A 474 2.16 -37.15 30.96
CA ALA A 474 1.41 -36.45 29.93
C ALA A 474 2.01 -35.05 29.69
N LEU A 475 2.03 -34.63 28.43
CA LEU A 475 2.44 -33.29 28.07
C LEU A 475 1.36 -32.26 28.47
N PRO A 476 1.71 -30.96 28.58
CA PRO A 476 0.74 -29.91 28.87
C PRO A 476 -0.47 -30.01 27.93
N GLY A 477 -1.69 -30.04 28.50
CA GLY A 477 -2.93 -30.27 27.74
C GLY A 477 -3.41 -31.72 27.69
N GLY A 478 -2.78 -32.65 28.41
CA GLY A 478 -3.29 -34.03 28.61
C GLY A 478 -2.97 -35.00 27.47
N VAL A 479 -2.09 -34.63 26.54
CA VAL A 479 -1.71 -35.50 25.42
C VAL A 479 -0.70 -36.55 25.90
N PRO A 480 -0.94 -37.86 25.64
CA PRO A 480 0.02 -38.91 25.99
C PRO A 480 1.36 -38.70 25.27
N ALA A 481 2.46 -38.64 26.01
CA ALA A 481 3.80 -38.39 25.45
C ALA A 481 4.21 -39.43 24.37
N ARG A 482 3.73 -40.67 24.49
CA ARG A 482 3.92 -41.71 23.46
C ARG A 482 3.27 -41.36 22.13
N LEU A 483 2.07 -40.78 22.16
CA LEU A 483 1.35 -40.36 20.94
C LEU A 483 2.09 -39.21 20.25
N MET A 484 2.70 -38.30 21.02
CA MET A 484 3.55 -37.25 20.46
C MET A 484 4.84 -37.79 19.86
N ALA A 485 5.47 -38.78 20.48
CA ALA A 485 6.64 -39.46 19.90
C ALA A 485 6.28 -40.13 18.56
N ASP A 486 5.14 -40.82 18.47
CA ASP A 486 4.66 -41.43 17.24
C ASP A 486 4.41 -40.39 16.12
N LEU A 487 3.79 -39.26 16.46
CA LEU A 487 3.56 -38.15 15.52
C LEU A 487 4.87 -37.49 15.05
N LEU A 488 5.86 -37.35 15.93
CA LEU A 488 7.18 -36.82 15.56
C LEU A 488 7.91 -37.75 14.59
N ILE A 489 7.81 -39.06 14.79
CA ILE A 489 8.37 -40.04 13.85
C ILE A 489 7.66 -39.98 12.49
N LEU A 490 6.34 -39.78 12.48
CA LEU A 490 5.58 -39.54 11.26
C LEU A 490 6.02 -38.28 10.51
N ALA A 491 6.15 -37.17 11.24
CA ALA A 491 6.58 -35.89 10.69
C ALA A 491 8.01 -35.95 10.14
N THR A 492 8.94 -36.60 10.86
CA THR A 492 10.35 -36.73 10.44
C THR A 492 10.50 -37.61 9.20
N GLY A 493 9.77 -38.72 9.09
CA GLY A 493 9.73 -39.53 7.87
C GLY A 493 9.19 -38.77 6.65
N GLY A 494 8.09 -38.03 6.83
CA GLY A 494 7.56 -37.15 5.79
C GLY A 494 8.56 -36.07 5.36
N ALA A 495 9.21 -35.40 6.32
CA ALA A 495 10.24 -34.41 6.06
C ALA A 495 11.44 -35.00 5.31
N MET A 496 11.90 -36.20 5.70
CA MET A 496 13.01 -36.89 5.03
C MET A 496 12.72 -37.18 3.56
N THR A 497 11.49 -37.62 3.24
CA THR A 497 11.06 -37.85 1.85
C THR A 497 11.06 -36.56 1.03
N LEU A 498 10.57 -35.45 1.60
CA LEU A 498 10.59 -34.14 0.94
C LEU A 498 12.02 -33.62 0.72
N VAL A 499 12.91 -33.81 1.70
CA VAL A 499 14.33 -33.43 1.60
C VAL A 499 15.01 -34.22 0.49
N LEU A 500 14.84 -35.54 0.45
CA LEU A 500 15.43 -36.38 -0.61
C LEU A 500 14.91 -35.99 -1.99
N ARG A 501 13.59 -35.81 -2.15
CA ARG A 501 13.01 -35.32 -3.41
C ARG A 501 13.62 -33.98 -3.84
N SER A 502 13.80 -33.05 -2.91
CA SER A 502 14.43 -31.74 -3.16
C SER A 502 15.91 -31.86 -3.54
N LEU A 503 16.68 -32.72 -2.86
CA LEU A 503 18.09 -32.97 -3.15
C LEU A 503 18.29 -33.57 -4.55
N PHE A 504 17.50 -34.58 -4.92
CA PHE A 504 17.58 -35.18 -6.25
C PHE A 504 17.17 -34.19 -7.35
N ARG A 505 16.15 -33.36 -7.10
CA ARG A 505 15.79 -32.24 -8.00
C ARG A 505 16.95 -31.28 -8.20
N LYS A 506 17.56 -30.80 -7.11
CA LYS A 506 18.71 -29.87 -7.16
C LYS A 506 19.90 -30.48 -7.87
N LYS A 507 20.20 -31.77 -7.61
CA LYS A 507 21.30 -32.49 -8.24
C LYS A 507 21.07 -32.69 -9.74
N ALA A 508 19.84 -32.99 -10.15
CA ALA A 508 19.47 -33.10 -11.56
C ALA A 508 19.61 -31.77 -12.30
N LEU A 509 19.09 -30.68 -11.72
CA LEU A 509 19.24 -29.34 -12.28
C LEU A 509 20.72 -28.91 -12.34
N LYS A 510 21.50 -29.15 -11.28
CA LYS A 510 22.94 -28.83 -11.27
C LYS A 510 23.72 -29.62 -12.32
N ARG A 511 23.34 -30.87 -12.60
CA ARG A 511 23.96 -31.67 -13.67
C ARG A 511 23.56 -31.19 -15.06
N ALA A 512 22.28 -30.87 -15.26
CA ALA A 512 21.76 -30.42 -16.55
C ALA A 512 22.18 -28.98 -16.90
N LEU A 513 22.25 -28.10 -15.91
CA LEU A 513 22.38 -26.64 -16.08
C LEU A 513 23.59 -26.06 -15.35
N GLY A 514 24.53 -26.88 -14.87
CA GLY A 514 25.61 -26.47 -13.96
C GLY A 514 26.53 -25.34 -14.45
N ARG A 515 26.54 -25.06 -15.76
CA ARG A 515 27.27 -23.91 -16.36
C ARG A 515 26.41 -22.65 -16.52
N LEU A 516 25.09 -22.72 -16.34
CA LEU A 516 24.13 -21.62 -16.50
C LEU A 516 23.76 -20.95 -15.17
N ALA A 517 24.21 -21.52 -14.05
CA ALA A 517 23.98 -21.02 -12.69
C ALA A 517 25.12 -20.14 -12.15
N GLY A 518 26.15 -19.89 -12.96
CA GLY A 518 27.21 -18.92 -12.71
C GLY A 518 26.77 -17.51 -13.08
#